data_AF-A0A1R1C554-F1
#
_entry.id   AF-A0A1R1C554-F1
#
_cell.length_a   1.000
_cell.length_b   1.000
_cell.length_c   1.000
_cell.angle_alpha   90.00
_cell.angle_beta   90.00
_cell.angle_gamma   90.00
#
_symmetry.space_group_name_H-M   'P 1'
#
loop_
_entity.id
_entity.type
_entity.pdbx_description
1 polymer ?
#
loop_
_entity_poly.entity_id
_entity_poly.type
_entity_poly.pdbx_seq_one_letter_code
_entity_poly.pdbx_strand_id
1 'polypeptide(L)'
;MTQTAPLTREQIINEPVGKRLDAWVAKYVKFIGHTHPVEEVMQWCANYSSDHSDAWKMEASFEEHTLIREDYAIELHNVLGLMLHEPTTLGNVYQIAHATPEQRCKAALLAVLDL
;
A
#
# COMPACT_ATOMS: atom_id res chain seq x y z
N MET A 1 4.19 22.89 15.11
CA MET A 1 4.23 21.64 14.33
C MET A 1 2.95 20.89 14.63
N THR A 2 1.96 20.97 13.75
CA THR A 2 0.69 20.25 13.90
C THR A 2 0.98 18.77 13.64
N GLN A 3 0.94 17.94 14.68
CA GLN A 3 0.91 16.48 14.50
C GLN A 3 -0.41 16.15 13.80
N THR A 4 -0.32 15.77 12.52
CA THR A 4 -1.42 15.11 11.81
C THR A 4 -1.73 13.83 12.58
N ALA A 5 -3.01 13.59 12.90
CA ALA A 5 -3.43 12.35 13.57
C ALA A 5 -2.88 11.12 12.80
N PRO A 6 -2.48 10.05 13.50
CA PRO A 6 -1.99 8.84 12.84
C PRO A 6 -3.05 8.28 11.89
N LEU A 7 -2.59 7.77 10.74
CA LEU A 7 -3.43 7.09 9.76
C LEU A 7 -4.03 5.82 10.38
N THR A 8 -5.27 5.52 10.04
CA THR A 8 -6.01 4.34 10.48
C THR A 8 -6.24 3.37 9.33
N ARG A 9 -6.46 2.10 9.67
CA ARG A 9 -6.82 1.05 8.70
C ARG A 9 -8.05 1.44 7.87
N GLU A 10 -9.11 1.92 8.52
CA GLU A 10 -10.35 2.32 7.85
C GLU A 10 -10.14 3.47 6.87
N GLN A 11 -9.28 4.43 7.21
CA GLN A 11 -8.94 5.51 6.28
C GLN A 11 -8.22 4.98 5.04
N ILE A 12 -7.26 4.07 5.21
CA ILE A 12 -6.52 3.48 4.09
C ILE A 12 -7.44 2.65 3.19
N ILE A 13 -8.26 1.78 3.77
CA ILE A 13 -9.16 0.91 3.02
C ILE A 13 -10.21 1.70 2.24
N ASN A 14 -10.74 2.78 2.81
CA ASN A 14 -11.79 3.57 2.17
C ASN A 14 -11.25 4.72 1.29
N GLU A 15 -9.94 4.95 1.25
CA GLU A 15 -9.36 5.97 0.39
C GLU A 15 -9.51 5.56 -1.08
N PRO A 16 -10.14 6.39 -1.93
CA PRO A 16 -10.21 6.12 -3.36
C PRO A 16 -8.84 6.25 -4.04
N VAL A 17 -8.72 5.68 -5.22
CA VAL A 17 -7.61 5.92 -6.14
C VAL A 17 -7.38 7.41 -6.35
N GLY A 18 -6.13 7.84 -6.28
CA GLY A 18 -5.72 9.20 -6.61
C GLY A 18 -4.63 9.76 -5.70
N LYS A 19 -4.41 11.07 -5.85
CA LYS A 19 -3.23 11.75 -5.30
C LYS A 19 -3.05 11.61 -3.80
N ARG A 20 -4.13 11.52 -3.01
CA ARG A 20 -4.01 11.39 -1.55
C ARG A 20 -3.46 10.02 -1.16
N LEU A 21 -3.99 8.94 -1.75
CA LEU A 21 -3.47 7.59 -1.56
C LEU A 21 -2.01 7.49 -2.07
N ASP A 22 -1.74 8.05 -3.25
CA ASP A 22 -0.40 8.08 -3.83
C ASP A 22 0.62 8.80 -2.95
N ALA A 23 0.21 9.91 -2.33
CA ALA A 23 1.06 10.69 -1.44
C ALA A 23 1.34 9.95 -0.13
N TRP A 24 0.37 9.20 0.41
CA TRP A 24 0.63 8.32 1.55
C TRP A 24 1.65 7.24 1.19
N VAL A 25 1.51 6.58 0.04
CA VAL A 25 2.50 5.59 -0.43
C VAL A 25 3.89 6.23 -0.57
N ALA A 26 3.99 7.37 -1.26
CA ALA A 26 5.26 8.08 -1.43
C ALA A 26 5.92 8.44 -0.08
N LYS A 27 5.10 8.89 0.87
CA LYS A 27 5.57 9.34 2.19
C LYS A 27 5.97 8.20 3.10
N TYR A 28 5.14 7.17 3.25
CA TYR A 28 5.33 6.12 4.25
C TYR A 28 6.06 4.89 3.71
N VAL A 29 5.82 4.52 2.45
CA VAL A 29 6.39 3.31 1.84
C VAL A 29 7.72 3.60 1.13
N LYS A 30 7.79 4.67 0.33
CA LYS A 30 8.99 5.01 -0.46
C LYS A 30 9.96 5.94 0.24
N PHE A 31 9.60 6.42 1.42
CA PHE A 31 10.40 7.32 2.24
C PHE A 31 10.79 8.65 1.56
N ILE A 32 10.15 9.02 0.42
CA ILE A 32 10.56 10.19 -0.39
C ILE A 32 10.18 11.51 0.32
N GLY A 33 9.25 11.48 1.28
CA GLY A 33 8.64 12.67 1.87
C GLY A 33 8.46 12.66 3.37
N HIS A 34 9.25 11.93 4.17
CA HIS A 34 9.03 11.87 5.63
C HIS A 34 9.00 13.23 6.31
N THR A 35 9.80 14.16 5.81
CA THR A 35 9.89 15.53 6.32
C THR A 35 8.81 16.45 5.78
N HIS A 36 8.11 16.04 4.73
CA HIS A 36 7.14 16.87 4.02
C HIS A 36 5.69 16.53 4.43
N PRO A 37 4.80 17.52 4.54
CA PRO A 37 3.37 17.28 4.71
C PRO A 37 2.79 16.57 3.48
N VAL A 38 1.69 15.82 3.66
CA VAL A 38 1.08 15.01 2.60
C VAL A 38 0.65 15.89 1.42
N GLU A 39 0.16 17.09 1.71
CA GLU A 39 -0.30 18.08 0.73
C GLU A 39 0.81 18.53 -0.22
N GLU A 40 2.05 18.61 0.27
CA GLU A 40 3.22 18.91 -0.55
C GLU A 40 3.59 17.69 -1.40
N VAL A 41 3.61 16.50 -0.79
CA VAL A 41 3.93 15.24 -1.47
C VAL A 41 2.97 14.97 -2.64
N MET A 42 1.68 15.30 -2.49
CA MET A 42 0.65 15.14 -3.54
C MET A 42 1.00 15.84 -4.86
N GLN A 43 1.82 16.89 -4.84
CA GLN A 43 2.16 17.67 -6.03
C GLN A 43 3.17 16.97 -6.94
N TRP A 44 3.99 16.07 -6.40
CA TRP A 44 5.11 15.46 -7.10
C TRP A 44 5.16 13.93 -6.98
N CYS A 45 4.26 13.32 -6.21
CA CYS A 45 4.19 11.87 -6.12
C CYS A 45 3.78 11.22 -7.46
N ALA A 46 4.35 10.04 -7.71
CA ALA A 46 3.97 9.17 -8.81
C ALA A 46 2.52 8.67 -8.65
N ASN A 47 1.97 8.00 -9.67
CA ASN A 47 0.55 7.62 -9.70
C ASN A 47 0.35 6.18 -9.19
N TYR A 48 0.90 5.85 -8.04
CA TYR A 48 0.99 4.48 -7.50
C TYR A 48 -0.34 3.71 -7.51
N SER A 49 -1.44 4.36 -7.15
CA SER A 49 -2.77 3.74 -7.02
C SER A 49 -3.50 3.52 -8.35
N SER A 50 -3.00 4.07 -9.46
CA SER A 50 -3.63 3.95 -10.78
C SER A 50 -2.72 3.39 -11.87
N ASP A 51 -1.40 3.44 -11.70
CA ASP A 51 -0.42 2.93 -12.66
C ASP A 51 0.28 1.66 -12.13
N HIS A 52 0.25 0.58 -12.92
CA HIS A 52 0.86 -0.69 -12.55
C HIS A 52 2.38 -0.63 -12.45
N SER A 53 3.05 0.15 -13.31
CA SER A 53 4.51 0.29 -13.30
C SER A 53 4.98 0.98 -12.03
N ASP A 54 4.27 2.04 -11.62
CA ASP A 54 4.59 2.75 -10.38
C ASP A 54 4.26 1.90 -9.14
N ALA A 55 3.15 1.16 -9.13
CA ALA A 55 2.84 0.20 -8.06
C ALA A 55 3.94 -0.88 -7.92
N TRP A 56 4.48 -1.41 -9.01
CA TRP A 56 5.60 -2.35 -8.92
C TRP A 56 6.88 -1.73 -8.36
N LYS A 57 7.19 -0.48 -8.74
CA LYS A 57 8.33 0.23 -8.15
C LYS A 57 8.13 0.44 -6.64
N MET A 58 6.89 0.53 -6.18
CA MET A 58 6.59 0.56 -4.75
C MET A 58 6.89 -0.80 -4.10
N GLU A 59 6.37 -1.92 -4.64
CA GLU A 59 6.63 -3.26 -4.08
C GLU A 59 8.12 -3.60 -4.05
N ALA A 60 8.88 -3.18 -5.07
CA ALA A 60 10.32 -3.38 -5.14
C ALA A 60 11.08 -2.78 -3.95
N SER A 61 10.50 -1.79 -3.24
CA SER A 61 11.11 -1.24 -2.03
C SER A 61 11.13 -2.20 -0.85
N PHE A 62 10.41 -3.32 -0.90
CA PHE A 62 10.39 -4.32 0.16
C PHE A 62 11.27 -5.54 -0.14
N GLU A 63 11.90 -5.64 -1.33
CA GLU A 63 12.60 -6.85 -1.77
C GLU A 63 13.64 -7.37 -0.76
N GLU A 64 14.33 -6.47 -0.05
CA GLU A 64 15.34 -6.81 0.95
C GLU A 64 14.79 -6.83 2.39
N HIS A 65 13.52 -6.48 2.61
CA HIS A 65 12.88 -6.38 3.92
C HIS A 65 11.90 -7.54 4.15
N THR A 66 12.40 -8.68 4.63
CA THR A 66 11.61 -9.93 4.79
C THR A 66 10.35 -9.76 5.64
N LEU A 67 10.41 -9.08 6.79
CA LEU A 67 9.23 -8.88 7.65
C LEU A 67 8.13 -8.09 6.92
N ILE A 68 8.47 -6.96 6.31
CA ILE A 68 7.50 -6.13 5.56
C ILE A 68 6.90 -6.91 4.39
N ARG A 69 7.65 -7.81 3.72
CA ARG A 69 7.10 -8.66 2.65
C ARG A 69 6.05 -9.66 3.15
N GLU A 70 6.28 -10.24 4.33
CA GLU A 70 5.33 -11.16 4.95
C GLU A 70 4.05 -10.42 5.35
N ASP A 71 4.19 -9.28 6.04
CA ASP A 71 3.06 -8.43 6.43
C ASP A 71 2.31 -7.89 5.20
N TYR A 72 3.03 -7.49 4.15
CA TYR A 72 2.45 -7.08 2.88
C TYR A 72 1.61 -8.18 2.24
N ALA A 73 2.12 -9.41 2.20
CA ALA A 73 1.39 -10.54 1.65
C ALA A 73 0.11 -10.81 2.46
N ILE A 74 0.20 -10.77 3.79
CA ILE A 74 -0.95 -10.92 4.71
C ILE A 74 -2.00 -9.83 4.42
N GLU A 75 -1.57 -8.58 4.36
CA GLU A 75 -2.48 -7.45 4.14
C GLU A 75 -3.08 -7.44 2.74
N LEU A 76 -2.36 -7.93 1.73
CA LEU A 76 -2.92 -8.09 0.40
C LEU A 76 -4.04 -9.14 0.38
N HIS A 77 -3.93 -10.24 1.12
CA HIS A 77 -5.04 -11.19 1.29
C HIS A 77 -6.24 -10.50 1.96
N ASN A 78 -6.00 -9.75 3.04
CA ASN A 78 -7.06 -9.04 3.76
C ASN A 78 -7.78 -8.02 2.87
N VAL A 79 -7.04 -7.21 2.10
CA VAL A 79 -7.59 -6.22 1.15
C VAL A 79 -8.41 -6.89 0.04
N LEU A 80 -7.99 -8.07 -0.41
CA LEU A 80 -8.71 -8.87 -1.42
C LEU A 80 -9.90 -9.64 -0.84
N GLY A 81 -10.11 -9.61 0.49
CA GLY A 81 -11.15 -10.40 1.16
C GLY A 81 -10.88 -11.90 1.14
N LEU A 82 -9.61 -12.32 1.00
CA LEU A 82 -9.20 -13.72 0.99
C LEU A 82 -8.92 -14.16 2.43
N MET A 83 -9.53 -15.26 2.88
CA MET A 83 -9.28 -15.79 4.21
C MET A 83 -7.90 -16.47 4.28
N LEU A 84 -7.02 -16.00 5.16
CA LEU A 84 -5.66 -16.52 5.38
C LEU A 84 -5.60 -18.03 5.75
N HIS A 85 -6.71 -18.60 6.24
CA HIS A 85 -6.80 -20.02 6.61
C HIS A 85 -7.41 -20.91 5.53
N GLU A 86 -7.84 -20.35 4.40
CA GLU A 86 -8.25 -21.17 3.27
C GLU A 86 -7.02 -21.77 2.58
N PRO A 87 -7.11 -23.02 2.11
CA PRO A 87 -6.03 -23.61 1.32
C PRO A 87 -5.69 -22.67 0.17
N THR A 88 -4.40 -22.45 -0.10
CA THR A 88 -3.97 -21.69 -1.27
C THR A 88 -4.49 -22.37 -2.54
N THR A 89 -5.63 -21.91 -3.04
CA THR A 89 -6.21 -22.41 -4.28
C THR A 89 -5.56 -21.71 -5.48
N LEU A 90 -5.61 -22.34 -6.66
CA LEU A 90 -5.28 -21.67 -7.92
C LEU A 90 -6.08 -20.36 -8.12
N GLY A 91 -7.31 -20.30 -7.59
CA GLY A 91 -8.15 -19.09 -7.60
C GLY A 91 -7.54 -17.95 -6.78
N ASN A 92 -7.10 -18.23 -5.55
CA ASN A 92 -6.49 -17.22 -4.67
C ASN A 92 -5.19 -16.68 -5.28
N VAL A 93 -4.36 -17.56 -5.85
CA VAL A 93 -3.13 -17.15 -6.56
C VAL A 93 -3.45 -16.25 -7.76
N TYR A 94 -4.47 -16.60 -8.54
CA TYR A 94 -4.92 -15.79 -9.67
C TYR A 94 -5.39 -14.40 -9.22
N GLN A 95 -6.18 -14.30 -8.13
CA GLN A 95 -6.65 -13.03 -7.60
C GLN A 95 -5.50 -12.14 -7.10
N ILE A 96 -4.52 -12.71 -6.39
CA ILE A 96 -3.34 -11.98 -5.92
C ILE A 96 -2.49 -11.49 -7.10
N ALA A 97 -2.28 -12.33 -8.12
CA ALA A 97 -1.55 -11.95 -9.32
C ALA A 97 -2.21 -10.77 -10.06
N HIS A 98 -3.54 -10.72 -10.02
CA HIS A 98 -4.35 -9.67 -10.65
C HIS A 98 -4.79 -8.55 -9.69
N ALA A 99 -4.21 -8.46 -8.49
CA ALA A 99 -4.49 -7.36 -7.58
C ALA A 99 -4.20 -6.01 -8.26
N THR A 100 -5.14 -5.08 -8.14
CA THR A 100 -5.04 -3.76 -8.78
C THR A 100 -3.96 -2.91 -8.10
N PRO A 101 -3.46 -1.85 -8.78
CA PRO A 101 -2.51 -0.92 -8.17
C PRO A 101 -3.02 -0.33 -6.84
N GLU A 102 -4.31 -0.02 -6.77
CA GLU A 102 -4.99 0.43 -5.55
C GLU A 102 -4.87 -0.58 -4.40
N GLN A 103 -5.21 -1.84 -4.65
CA GLN A 103 -5.18 -2.91 -3.64
C GLN A 103 -3.76 -3.12 -3.11
N ARG A 104 -2.77 -3.12 -4.02
CA ARG A 104 -1.34 -3.21 -3.68
C ARG A 104 -0.90 -2.03 -2.82
N CYS A 105 -1.29 -0.81 -3.17
CA CYS A 105 -0.97 0.39 -2.38
C CYS A 105 -1.56 0.33 -0.96
N LYS A 106 -2.81 -0.11 -0.83
CA LYS A 106 -3.48 -0.24 0.47
C LYS A 106 -2.78 -1.27 1.34
N ALA A 107 -2.50 -2.46 0.80
CA ALA A 107 -1.78 -3.50 1.52
C ALA A 107 -0.37 -3.06 1.95
N ALA A 108 0.37 -2.37 1.07
CA ALA A 108 1.69 -1.84 1.37
C ALA A 108 1.67 -0.83 2.52
N LEU A 109 0.67 0.06 2.55
CA LEU A 109 0.51 1.03 3.63
C LEU A 109 0.20 0.35 4.97
N LEU A 110 -0.72 -0.63 4.97
CA LEU A 110 -1.10 -1.36 6.18
C LEU A 110 0.10 -2.13 6.76
N ALA A 111 0.86 -2.81 5.90
CA ALA A 111 2.05 -3.54 6.32
C ALA A 111 3.16 -2.63 6.88
N VAL A 112 3.44 -1.50 6.24
CA VAL A 112 4.50 -0.58 6.70
C VAL A 112 4.11 0.18 7.98
N LEU A 113 2.81 0.44 8.17
CA LEU A 113 2.31 1.18 9.33
C LEU A 113 1.90 0.28 10.51
N ASP A 114 1.95 -1.04 10.33
CA ASP A 114 1.55 -2.04 11.35
C ASP A 114 0.10 -1.81 11.85
N LEU A 115 -0.86 -1.79 10.91
CA LEU A 115 -2.29 -1.46 11.11
C LEU A 115 -3.27 -2.56 10.72
#